data_AF-A0A924AKG0-F1
#
_entry.id   AF-A0A924AKG0-F1
#
_cell.length_a   1.000
_cell.length_b   1.000
_cell.length_c   1.000
_cell.angle_alpha   90.00
_cell.angle_beta   90.00
_cell.angle_gamma   90.00
#
_symmetry.space_group_name_H-M   'P 1'
#
loop_
_entity.id
_entity.type
_entity.pdbx_description
1 polymer ?
#
loop_
_entity_poly.entity_id
_entity_poly.type
_entity_poly.pdbx_seq_one_letter_code
_entity_poly.pdbx_strand_id
1 'polypeptide(L)'
;MAKLPMAQGDLYLVLPLAWQAYRDNQAAFTAYRPAYTDQVAVAGLALLKAAQDLPDDQSRGGAGEKTRRELLPQLIEYLDAWVRLEGYIEAAYGETGYKPMREEAGSKFYEAASGENWDAVTRLITNARGFVKDHLAELTANDNMPTTFPAELEAEAQDAEKLIERFLSFKNDERKGTEAKEAANAAAYAAWQKVARDADRIWRRQPEQRRYFEMEYLLGLVRGTGQAGIRGVLTRADGGVAAGVTVTVPGVPDATTVTDEDGRFALAVPAGTYVVELRGAGFKPLDIASVVVSAGVKKRVDGVVEKAV
;
A
#
# COMPACT_ATOMS: atom_id res chain seq x y z
N MET A 1 2.51 15.28 -6.29
CA MET A 1 2.11 15.15 -4.88
C MET A 1 3.36 15.11 -4.02
N ALA A 2 3.37 15.71 -2.82
CA ALA A 2 4.51 15.61 -1.92
C ALA A 2 4.63 14.16 -1.42
N LYS A 3 5.81 13.54 -1.58
CA LYS A 3 6.07 12.18 -1.14
C LYS A 3 5.95 12.09 0.38
N LEU A 4 5.23 11.08 0.88
CA LEU A 4 5.15 10.82 2.31
C LEU A 4 6.57 10.55 2.86
N PRO A 5 6.93 11.08 4.05
CA PRO A 5 8.26 10.87 4.61
C PRO A 5 8.47 9.47 5.22
N MET A 6 7.52 8.55 5.03
CA MET A 6 7.51 7.20 5.61
C MET A 6 6.81 6.20 4.69
N ALA A 7 7.00 4.91 4.95
CA ALA A 7 6.27 3.85 4.26
C ALA A 7 4.79 3.82 4.69
N GLN A 8 3.91 3.27 3.85
CA GLN A 8 2.48 3.15 4.17
C GLN A 8 2.24 2.39 5.49
N GLY A 9 2.97 1.29 5.72
CA GLY A 9 2.86 0.51 6.95
C GLY A 9 3.19 1.35 8.19
N ASP A 10 4.25 2.17 8.13
CA ASP A 10 4.62 3.07 9.22
C ASP A 10 3.53 4.12 9.47
N LEU A 11 2.96 4.71 8.41
CA LEU A 11 1.89 5.71 8.55
C LEU A 11 0.69 5.14 9.33
N TYR A 12 0.32 3.90 9.03
CA TYR A 12 -0.83 3.22 9.64
C TYR A 12 -0.61 2.88 11.12
N LEU A 13 0.65 2.77 11.55
CA LEU A 13 1.02 2.56 12.95
C LEU A 13 1.20 3.90 13.69
N VAL A 14 1.78 4.91 13.05
CA VAL A 14 2.09 6.20 13.70
C VAL A 14 0.85 7.04 13.94
N LEU A 15 -0.02 7.20 12.94
CA LEU A 15 -1.13 8.14 13.05
C LEU A 15 -2.10 7.83 14.21
N PRO A 16 -2.40 6.56 14.56
CA PRO A 16 -3.15 6.24 15.78
C PRO A 16 -2.50 6.79 17.06
N LEU A 17 -1.18 6.61 17.22
CA LEU A 17 -0.44 7.14 18.38
C LEU A 17 -0.48 8.67 18.40
N ALA A 18 -0.34 9.28 17.22
CA ALA A 18 -0.31 10.73 17.08
C ALA A 18 -1.67 11.38 17.41
N TRP A 19 -2.77 10.75 17.00
CA TRP A 19 -4.12 11.19 17.35
C TRP A 19 -4.47 10.91 18.82
N GLN A 20 -3.90 9.87 19.42
CA GLN A 20 -4.00 9.64 20.86
C GLN A 20 -3.31 10.74 21.65
N ALA A 21 -2.08 11.11 21.28
CA ALA A 21 -1.35 12.21 21.91
C ALA A 21 -2.13 13.55 21.84
N TYR A 22 -2.82 13.81 20.71
CA TYR A 22 -3.74 14.95 20.60
C TYR A 22 -4.88 14.88 21.62
N ARG A 23 -5.56 13.73 21.74
CA ARG A 23 -6.67 13.55 22.69
C ARG A 23 -6.22 13.72 24.14
N ASP A 24 -5.08 13.16 24.49
CA ASP A 24 -4.50 13.29 25.84
C ASP A 24 -4.19 14.74 26.20
N ASN A 25 -3.98 15.59 25.18
CA ASN A 25 -3.67 17.00 25.33
C ASN A 25 -4.78 17.94 24.84
N GLN A 26 -6.00 17.43 24.67
CA GLN A 26 -7.10 18.16 24.03
C GLN A 26 -7.37 19.50 24.69
N ALA A 27 -7.36 19.57 26.03
CA ALA A 27 -7.61 20.81 26.77
C ALA A 27 -6.66 21.95 26.38
N ALA A 28 -5.38 21.66 26.14
CA ALA A 28 -4.39 22.64 25.72
C ALA A 28 -4.67 23.14 24.28
N PHE A 29 -5.06 22.24 23.38
CA PHE A 29 -5.47 22.60 22.02
C PHE A 29 -6.74 23.43 21.99
N THR A 30 -7.77 23.07 22.78
CA THR A 30 -9.02 23.84 22.89
C THR A 30 -8.77 25.25 23.40
N ALA A 31 -7.87 25.39 24.40
CA ALA A 31 -7.48 26.70 24.94
C ALA A 31 -6.74 27.57 23.90
N TYR A 32 -5.92 26.95 23.05
CA TYR A 32 -5.28 27.64 21.93
C TYR A 32 -6.26 28.03 20.83
N ARG A 33 -7.20 27.13 20.49
CA ARG A 33 -8.27 27.39 19.51
C ARG A 33 -9.49 26.52 19.82
N PRO A 34 -10.69 27.10 20.07
CA PRO A 34 -11.91 26.34 20.39
C PRO A 34 -12.36 25.33 19.32
N ALA A 35 -11.87 25.46 18.09
CA ALA A 35 -12.15 24.52 17.00
C ALA A 35 -11.49 23.14 17.20
N TYR A 36 -10.52 23.01 18.10
CA TYR A 36 -9.89 21.74 18.44
C TYR A 36 -10.79 20.93 19.39
N THR A 37 -11.68 20.13 18.82
CA THR A 37 -12.58 19.23 19.55
C THR A 37 -12.18 17.77 19.35
N ASP A 38 -12.82 16.84 20.05
CA ASP A 38 -12.64 15.40 19.80
C ASP A 38 -12.94 15.00 18.36
N GLN A 39 -13.85 15.73 17.70
CA GLN A 39 -14.21 15.47 16.32
C GLN A 39 -13.04 15.66 15.34
N VAL A 40 -12.02 16.45 15.70
CA VAL A 40 -10.81 16.58 14.88
C VAL A 40 -10.06 15.25 14.82
N ALA A 41 -9.90 14.56 15.96
CA ALA A 41 -9.26 13.25 16.00
C ALA A 41 -10.13 12.16 15.35
N VAL A 42 -11.45 12.21 15.55
CA VAL A 42 -12.39 11.28 14.89
C VAL A 42 -12.29 11.42 13.37
N ALA A 43 -12.33 12.65 12.85
CA ALA A 43 -12.20 12.90 11.41
C ALA A 43 -10.82 12.47 10.87
N GLY A 44 -9.74 12.74 11.61
CA GLY A 44 -8.39 12.32 11.25
C GLY A 44 -8.23 10.80 11.16
N LEU A 45 -8.77 10.06 12.12
CA LEU A 45 -8.77 8.59 12.13
C LEU A 45 -9.71 8.01 11.07
N ALA A 46 -10.82 8.67 10.77
CA ALA A 46 -11.71 8.26 9.68
C ALA A 46 -11.02 8.37 8.30
N LEU A 47 -10.21 9.42 8.08
CA LEU A 47 -9.37 9.53 6.87
C LEU A 47 -8.37 8.38 6.77
N LEU A 48 -7.73 8.01 7.89
CA LEU A 48 -6.82 6.88 7.94
C LEU A 48 -7.53 5.56 7.60
N LYS A 49 -8.71 5.34 8.19
CA LYS A 49 -9.51 4.13 7.93
C LYS A 49 -9.97 4.04 6.49
N ALA A 50 -10.46 5.15 5.93
CA ALA A 50 -10.82 5.23 4.51
C ALA A 50 -9.62 4.93 3.61
N ALA A 51 -8.43 5.42 3.97
CA ALA A 51 -7.21 5.09 3.25
C ALA A 51 -6.89 3.59 3.36
N GLN A 52 -7.01 2.96 4.54
CA GLN A 52 -6.78 1.53 4.74
C GLN A 52 -7.75 0.65 3.95
N ASP A 53 -9.02 1.04 3.85
CA ASP A 53 -10.10 0.27 3.20
C ASP A 53 -10.03 0.27 1.68
N LEU A 54 -9.29 1.19 1.07
CA LEU A 54 -9.01 1.14 -0.35
C LEU A 54 -8.29 -0.19 -0.69
N PRO A 55 -8.71 -0.92 -1.75
CA PRO A 55 -8.12 -2.23 -2.06
C PRO A 55 -6.61 -2.14 -2.28
N ASP A 56 -5.89 -3.25 -2.14
CA ASP A 56 -4.47 -3.33 -2.51
C ASP A 56 -4.29 -3.63 -4.00
N ASP A 57 -3.07 -3.43 -4.50
CA ASP A 57 -2.75 -3.65 -5.92
C ASP A 57 -2.83 -5.12 -6.31
N GLN A 58 -2.61 -6.02 -5.35
CA GLN A 58 -2.61 -7.46 -5.56
C GLN A 58 -4.02 -8.00 -5.85
N SER A 59 -5.05 -7.52 -5.14
CA SER A 59 -6.45 -7.87 -5.41
C SER A 59 -6.93 -7.30 -6.76
N ARG A 60 -6.39 -6.16 -7.20
CA ARG A 60 -6.74 -5.52 -8.50
C ARG A 60 -6.08 -6.21 -9.69
N GLY A 61 -4.80 -6.57 -9.58
CA GLY A 61 -4.06 -7.27 -10.64
C GLY A 61 -4.66 -8.63 -11.04
N GLY A 62 -5.27 -9.34 -10.07
CA GLY A 62 -5.92 -10.63 -10.33
C GLY A 62 -7.13 -10.54 -11.28
N ALA A 63 -7.86 -9.42 -11.27
CA ALA A 63 -9.02 -9.22 -12.15
C ALA A 63 -8.60 -8.97 -13.60
N GLY A 64 -7.58 -8.13 -13.82
CA GLY A 64 -7.03 -7.87 -15.15
C GLY A 64 -6.41 -9.12 -15.78
N GLU A 65 -5.69 -9.92 -15.00
CA GLU A 65 -5.10 -11.18 -15.46
C GLU A 65 -6.17 -12.22 -15.83
N LYS A 66 -7.26 -12.28 -15.06
CA LYS A 66 -8.40 -13.14 -15.41
C LYS A 66 -9.04 -12.72 -16.73
N THR A 67 -9.30 -11.43 -16.94
CA THR A 67 -9.90 -10.94 -18.19
C THR A 67 -8.96 -11.13 -19.39
N ARG A 68 -7.64 -11.01 -19.22
CA ARG A 68 -6.70 -11.34 -20.31
C ARG A 68 -6.81 -12.80 -20.74
N ARG A 69 -6.92 -13.73 -19.79
CA ARG A 69 -7.09 -15.17 -20.07
C ARG A 69 -8.39 -15.48 -20.81
N GLU A 70 -9.45 -14.70 -20.58
CA GLU A 70 -10.72 -14.80 -21.32
C GLU A 70 -10.60 -14.16 -22.73
N LEU A 71 -9.86 -13.05 -22.84
CA LEU A 71 -9.68 -12.30 -24.08
C LEU A 71 -8.88 -13.05 -25.15
N LEU A 72 -7.81 -13.76 -24.78
CA LEU A 72 -6.94 -14.39 -25.77
C LEU A 72 -7.66 -15.48 -26.61
N PRO A 73 -8.40 -16.44 -26.02
CA PRO A 73 -9.19 -17.38 -26.81
C PRO A 73 -10.24 -16.69 -27.67
N GLN A 74 -10.95 -15.69 -27.13
CA GLN A 74 -11.96 -14.93 -27.88
C GLN A 74 -11.37 -14.18 -29.08
N LEU A 75 -10.16 -13.64 -28.94
CA LEU A 75 -9.45 -13.00 -30.04
C LEU A 75 -9.12 -14.02 -31.15
N ILE A 76 -8.72 -15.25 -30.79
CA ILE A 76 -8.45 -16.32 -31.77
C ILE A 76 -9.73 -16.63 -32.55
N GLU A 77 -10.87 -16.80 -31.89
CA GLU A 77 -12.16 -17.05 -32.56
C GLU A 77 -12.52 -15.93 -33.56
N TYR A 78 -12.29 -14.66 -33.17
CA TYR A 78 -12.50 -13.53 -34.07
C TYR A 78 -11.52 -13.54 -35.27
N LEU A 79 -10.24 -13.83 -35.04
CA LEU A 79 -9.24 -13.90 -36.12
C LEU A 79 -9.55 -15.03 -37.10
N ASP A 80 -10.02 -16.18 -36.60
CA ASP A 80 -10.47 -17.30 -37.43
C ASP A 80 -11.72 -16.93 -38.25
N ALA A 81 -12.67 -16.20 -37.64
CA ALA A 81 -13.80 -15.64 -38.37
C ALA A 81 -13.34 -14.67 -39.47
N TRP A 82 -12.35 -13.83 -39.20
CA TRP A 82 -11.80 -12.93 -40.22
C TRP A 82 -11.10 -13.68 -41.37
N VAL A 83 -10.39 -14.77 -41.10
CA VAL A 83 -9.81 -15.63 -42.16
C VAL A 83 -10.90 -16.29 -43.01
N ARG A 84 -12.03 -16.70 -42.42
CA ARG A 84 -13.20 -17.16 -43.19
C ARG A 84 -13.75 -16.07 -44.11
N LEU A 85 -13.85 -14.83 -43.61
CA LEU A 85 -14.24 -13.68 -44.43
C LEU A 85 -13.27 -13.49 -45.61
N GLU A 86 -11.96 -13.61 -45.39
CA GLU A 86 -10.97 -13.55 -46.48
C GLU A 86 -11.25 -14.58 -47.58
N GLY A 87 -11.58 -15.82 -47.22
CA GLY A 87 -11.95 -16.86 -48.20
C GLY A 87 -13.24 -16.53 -48.98
N TYR A 88 -14.23 -15.91 -48.33
CA TYR A 88 -15.46 -15.47 -49.01
C TYR A 88 -15.21 -14.31 -49.96
N ILE A 89 -14.29 -13.40 -49.62
CA ILE A 89 -13.86 -12.32 -50.51
C ILE A 89 -13.18 -12.90 -51.75
N GLU A 90 -12.30 -13.90 -51.59
CA GLU A 90 -11.66 -14.56 -52.71
C GLU A 90 -12.69 -15.23 -53.65
N ALA A 91 -13.68 -15.92 -53.09
CA ALA A 91 -14.76 -16.55 -53.84
C ALA A 91 -15.64 -15.53 -54.60
N ALA A 92 -15.97 -14.39 -53.98
CA ALA A 92 -16.85 -13.38 -54.57
C ALA A 92 -16.18 -12.55 -55.69
N TYR A 93 -14.89 -12.25 -55.56
CA TYR A 93 -14.21 -11.28 -56.43
C TYR A 93 -13.15 -11.89 -57.35
N GLY A 94 -12.76 -13.15 -57.12
CA GLY A 94 -11.71 -13.84 -57.88
C GLY A 94 -10.32 -13.19 -57.74
N GLU A 95 -9.30 -13.82 -58.35
CA GLU A 95 -7.89 -13.44 -58.16
C GLU A 95 -7.59 -11.96 -58.46
N THR A 96 -8.22 -11.39 -59.49
CA THR A 96 -7.93 -10.00 -59.92
C THR A 96 -8.64 -8.94 -59.07
N GLY A 97 -9.81 -9.26 -58.50
CA GLY A 97 -10.59 -8.36 -57.65
C GLY A 97 -10.33 -8.53 -56.15
N TYR A 98 -9.72 -9.64 -55.75
CA TYR A 98 -9.55 -10.06 -54.36
C TYR A 98 -8.72 -9.08 -53.51
N LYS A 99 -7.52 -8.69 -53.98
CA LYS A 99 -6.58 -7.87 -53.19
C LYS A 99 -7.18 -6.56 -52.65
N PRO A 100 -7.79 -5.68 -53.46
CA PRO A 100 -8.35 -4.43 -52.95
C PRO A 100 -9.45 -4.66 -51.92
N MET A 101 -10.30 -5.67 -52.13
CA MET A 101 -11.40 -6.01 -51.21
C MET A 101 -10.88 -6.54 -49.88
N ARG A 102 -9.84 -7.38 -49.91
CA ARG A 102 -9.17 -7.88 -48.71
C ARG A 102 -8.49 -6.75 -47.93
N GLU A 103 -7.95 -5.73 -48.61
CA GLU A 103 -7.39 -4.54 -47.96
C GLU A 103 -8.48 -3.69 -47.29
N GLU A 104 -9.62 -3.52 -47.97
CA GLU A 104 -10.79 -2.82 -47.43
C GLU A 104 -11.35 -3.51 -46.18
N ALA A 105 -11.44 -4.84 -46.20
CA ALA A 105 -11.81 -5.68 -45.05
C ALA A 105 -10.79 -5.66 -43.90
N GLY A 106 -9.67 -4.95 -44.05
CA GLY A 106 -8.75 -4.65 -42.95
C GLY A 106 -7.51 -5.54 -42.87
N SER A 107 -7.16 -6.30 -43.90
CA SER A 107 -6.00 -7.23 -43.87
C SER A 107 -4.69 -6.62 -43.39
N LYS A 108 -4.49 -5.32 -43.62
CA LYS A 108 -3.32 -4.57 -43.13
C LYS A 108 -3.16 -4.56 -41.61
N PHE A 109 -4.24 -4.82 -40.86
CA PHE A 109 -4.24 -4.87 -39.40
C PHE A 109 -4.14 -6.29 -38.85
N TYR A 110 -4.29 -7.34 -39.68
CA TYR A 110 -4.38 -8.72 -39.21
C TYR A 110 -3.12 -9.18 -38.47
N GLU A 111 -1.93 -8.95 -39.04
CA GLU A 111 -0.67 -9.35 -38.42
C GLU A 111 -0.43 -8.64 -37.07
N ALA A 112 -0.77 -7.36 -36.98
CA ALA A 112 -0.66 -6.64 -35.72
C ALA A 112 -1.72 -7.11 -34.70
N ALA A 113 -2.93 -7.40 -35.16
CA ALA A 113 -4.03 -7.90 -34.32
C ALA A 113 -3.70 -9.28 -33.72
N SER A 114 -3.10 -10.19 -34.50
CA SER A 114 -2.63 -11.50 -33.99
C SER A 114 -1.46 -11.37 -33.02
N GLY A 115 -0.68 -10.29 -33.13
CA GLY A 115 0.31 -9.87 -32.13
C GLY A 115 -0.26 -9.18 -30.89
N GLU A 116 -1.56 -9.31 -30.62
CA GLU A 116 -2.27 -8.73 -29.46
C GLU A 116 -2.20 -7.19 -29.41
N ASN A 117 -2.07 -6.53 -30.57
CA ASN A 117 -2.20 -5.08 -30.66
C ASN A 117 -3.69 -4.70 -30.66
N TRP A 118 -4.20 -4.29 -29.51
CA TRP A 118 -5.62 -3.95 -29.33
C TRP A 118 -6.15 -2.86 -30.28
N ASP A 119 -5.33 -1.86 -30.66
CA ASP A 119 -5.73 -0.86 -31.66
C ASP A 119 -5.90 -1.49 -33.04
N ALA A 120 -5.00 -2.40 -33.42
CA ALA A 120 -5.11 -3.15 -34.67
C ALA A 120 -6.32 -4.09 -34.66
N VAL A 121 -6.65 -4.74 -33.53
CA VAL A 121 -7.86 -5.56 -33.39
C VAL A 121 -9.11 -4.70 -33.62
N THR A 122 -9.24 -3.54 -32.96
CA THR A 122 -10.38 -2.64 -33.15
C THR A 122 -10.50 -2.14 -34.59
N ARG A 123 -9.39 -1.82 -35.25
CA ARG A 123 -9.38 -1.43 -36.67
C ARG A 123 -9.76 -2.58 -37.60
N LEU A 124 -9.27 -3.78 -37.34
CA LEU A 124 -9.64 -5.00 -38.08
C LEU A 124 -11.14 -5.26 -37.99
N ILE A 125 -11.70 -5.21 -36.78
CA ILE A 125 -13.14 -5.32 -36.51
C ILE A 125 -13.95 -4.26 -37.27
N THR A 126 -13.55 -3.00 -37.14
CA THR A 126 -14.25 -1.88 -37.78
C THR A 126 -14.29 -2.04 -39.30
N ASN A 127 -13.15 -2.39 -39.90
CA ASN A 127 -13.03 -2.58 -41.34
C ASN A 127 -13.81 -3.80 -41.84
N ALA A 128 -13.71 -4.93 -41.15
CA ALA A 128 -14.42 -6.15 -41.52
C ALA A 128 -15.94 -5.97 -41.46
N ARG A 129 -16.46 -5.32 -40.41
CA ARG A 129 -17.89 -4.97 -40.29
C ARG A 129 -18.36 -4.04 -41.39
N GLY A 130 -17.59 -2.98 -41.66
CA GLY A 130 -17.88 -2.04 -42.75
C GLY A 130 -17.96 -2.76 -44.09
N PHE A 131 -16.94 -3.58 -44.38
CA PHE A 131 -16.86 -4.35 -45.61
C PHE A 131 -18.02 -5.34 -45.78
N VAL A 132 -18.33 -6.16 -44.76
CA VAL A 132 -19.45 -7.13 -44.84
C VAL A 132 -20.78 -6.40 -45.05
N LYS A 133 -20.98 -5.26 -44.41
CA LYS A 133 -22.19 -4.45 -44.58
C LYS A 133 -22.31 -3.89 -46.00
N ASP A 134 -21.23 -3.31 -46.52
CA ASP A 134 -21.24 -2.59 -47.79
C ASP A 134 -21.28 -3.57 -48.99
N HIS A 135 -20.72 -4.77 -48.84
CA HIS A 135 -20.57 -5.77 -49.92
C HIS A 135 -21.46 -7.02 -49.73
N LEU A 136 -22.47 -6.97 -48.86
CA LEU A 136 -23.28 -8.14 -48.47
C LEU A 136 -23.91 -8.87 -49.67
N ALA A 137 -24.39 -8.12 -50.67
CA ALA A 137 -25.04 -8.71 -51.84
C ALA A 137 -24.06 -9.52 -52.71
N GLU A 138 -22.83 -9.04 -52.86
CA GLU A 138 -21.79 -9.70 -53.66
C GLU A 138 -21.20 -10.91 -52.91
N LEU A 139 -21.02 -10.77 -51.60
CA LEU A 139 -20.54 -11.86 -50.74
C LEU A 139 -21.51 -13.04 -50.68
N THR A 140 -22.82 -12.78 -50.69
CA THR A 140 -23.84 -13.85 -50.65
C THR A 140 -24.24 -14.38 -52.03
N ALA A 141 -23.85 -13.70 -53.11
CA ALA A 141 -24.14 -14.15 -54.46
C ALA A 141 -23.50 -15.52 -54.72
N ASN A 142 -24.18 -16.36 -55.50
CA ASN A 142 -23.71 -17.69 -55.90
C ASN A 142 -23.32 -18.59 -54.71
N ASP A 143 -23.94 -18.40 -53.55
CA ASP A 143 -23.66 -19.13 -52.31
C ASP A 143 -22.18 -19.02 -51.86
N ASN A 144 -21.50 -17.92 -52.23
CA ASN A 144 -20.10 -17.69 -51.87
C ASN A 144 -19.88 -17.55 -50.35
N MET A 145 -20.85 -16.98 -49.63
CA MET A 145 -20.83 -16.79 -48.17
C MET A 145 -22.15 -17.27 -47.55
N PRO A 146 -22.11 -18.06 -46.47
CA PRO A 146 -23.30 -18.41 -45.71
C PRO A 146 -24.03 -17.16 -45.17
N THR A 147 -25.36 -17.12 -45.28
CA THR A 147 -26.16 -15.99 -44.77
C THR A 147 -26.12 -15.86 -43.25
N THR A 148 -25.68 -16.89 -42.52
CA THR A 148 -25.47 -16.85 -41.06
C THR A 148 -24.16 -16.18 -40.67
N PHE A 149 -23.16 -16.20 -41.54
CA PHE A 149 -21.81 -15.77 -41.23
C PHE A 149 -21.70 -14.30 -40.79
N PRO A 150 -22.41 -13.32 -41.38
CA PRO A 150 -22.38 -11.94 -40.89
C PRO A 150 -22.76 -11.81 -39.40
N ALA A 151 -23.73 -12.61 -38.94
CA ALA A 151 -24.14 -12.62 -37.53
C ALA A 151 -23.10 -13.31 -36.63
N GLU A 152 -22.44 -14.36 -37.12
CA GLU A 152 -21.34 -15.04 -36.42
C GLU A 152 -20.15 -14.10 -36.24
N LEU A 153 -19.70 -13.45 -37.32
CA LEU A 153 -18.60 -12.48 -37.27
C LEU A 153 -18.90 -11.32 -36.32
N GLU A 154 -20.13 -10.81 -36.34
CA GLU A 154 -20.58 -9.75 -35.45
C GLU A 154 -20.57 -10.18 -33.98
N ALA A 155 -20.99 -11.40 -33.68
CA ALA A 155 -20.98 -11.94 -32.31
C ALA A 155 -19.54 -12.04 -31.78
N GLU A 156 -18.63 -12.61 -32.56
CA GLU A 156 -17.21 -12.72 -32.18
C GLU A 156 -16.57 -11.34 -31.99
N ALA A 157 -16.90 -10.37 -32.85
CA ALA A 157 -16.42 -9.00 -32.75
C ALA A 157 -16.91 -8.32 -31.46
N GLN A 158 -18.20 -8.44 -31.13
CA GLN A 158 -18.76 -7.86 -29.91
C GLN A 158 -18.14 -8.45 -28.64
N ASP A 159 -17.92 -9.76 -28.62
CA ASP A 159 -17.35 -10.42 -27.44
C ASP A 159 -15.86 -10.08 -27.27
N ALA A 160 -15.10 -9.98 -28.36
CA ALA A 160 -13.74 -9.47 -28.33
C ALA A 160 -13.68 -8.01 -27.84
N GLU A 161 -14.52 -7.11 -28.36
CA GLU A 161 -14.57 -5.70 -27.95
C GLU A 161 -14.92 -5.52 -26.48
N LYS A 162 -15.95 -6.23 -25.97
CA LYS A 162 -16.33 -6.19 -24.55
C LYS A 162 -15.15 -6.60 -23.65
N LEU A 163 -14.41 -7.64 -24.04
CA LEU A 163 -13.26 -8.11 -23.27
C LEU A 163 -12.07 -7.14 -23.36
N ILE A 164 -11.83 -6.51 -24.50
CA ILE A 164 -10.82 -5.44 -24.67
C ILE A 164 -11.17 -4.24 -23.80
N GLU A 165 -12.40 -3.74 -23.86
CA GLU A 165 -12.86 -2.62 -23.04
C GLU A 165 -12.70 -2.91 -21.54
N ARG A 166 -13.10 -4.12 -21.11
CA ARG A 166 -12.95 -4.57 -19.74
C ARG A 166 -11.49 -4.71 -19.32
N PHE A 167 -10.63 -5.19 -20.20
CA PHE A 167 -9.19 -5.28 -19.93
C PHE A 167 -8.56 -3.90 -19.75
N LEU A 168 -8.88 -2.96 -20.65
CA LEU A 168 -8.39 -1.58 -20.60
C LEU A 168 -8.95 -0.79 -19.39
N SER A 169 -10.19 -1.06 -18.98
CA SER A 169 -10.76 -0.44 -17.77
C SER A 169 -10.01 -0.89 -16.52
N PHE A 170 -9.70 -2.19 -16.37
CA PHE A 170 -8.87 -2.67 -15.26
C PHE A 170 -7.48 -2.05 -15.25
N LYS A 171 -6.82 -1.89 -16.41
CA LYS A 171 -5.53 -1.20 -16.48
C LYS A 171 -5.60 0.26 -16.02
N ASN A 172 -6.67 0.96 -16.36
CA ASN A 172 -6.89 2.31 -15.88
C ASN A 172 -7.24 2.37 -14.38
N ASP A 173 -8.02 1.42 -13.89
CA ASP A 173 -8.45 1.33 -12.50
C ASP A 173 -7.30 0.91 -11.57
N GLU A 174 -6.36 0.07 -12.02
CA GLU A 174 -5.10 -0.21 -11.31
C GLU A 174 -4.32 1.08 -11.03
N ARG A 175 -4.13 1.92 -12.07
CA ARG A 175 -3.43 3.20 -11.95
C ARG A 175 -4.18 4.18 -11.05
N LYS A 176 -5.48 4.37 -11.29
CA LYS A 176 -6.33 5.26 -10.49
C LYS A 176 -6.42 4.80 -9.03
N GLY A 177 -6.44 3.49 -8.78
CA GLY A 177 -6.46 2.91 -7.44
C GLY A 177 -5.19 3.22 -6.66
N THR A 178 -4.03 3.14 -7.31
CA THR A 178 -2.73 3.53 -6.72
C THR A 178 -2.73 5.02 -6.38
N GLU A 179 -3.13 5.88 -7.32
CA GLU A 179 -3.23 7.33 -7.11
C GLU A 179 -4.22 7.69 -5.99
N ALA A 180 -5.37 7.00 -5.92
CA ALA A 180 -6.37 7.20 -4.87
C ALA A 180 -5.84 6.77 -3.48
N LYS A 181 -5.10 5.65 -3.40
CA LYS A 181 -4.49 5.17 -2.14
C LYS A 181 -3.43 6.15 -1.66
N GLU A 182 -2.56 6.61 -2.55
CA GLU A 182 -1.55 7.63 -2.25
C GLU A 182 -2.20 8.95 -1.80
N ALA A 183 -3.24 9.39 -2.51
CA ALA A 183 -4.00 10.60 -2.16
C ALA A 183 -4.67 10.50 -0.78
N ALA A 184 -5.30 9.35 -0.48
CA ALA A 184 -5.94 9.11 0.81
C ALA A 184 -4.90 9.06 1.95
N ASN A 185 -3.78 8.37 1.74
CA ASN A 185 -2.66 8.34 2.70
C ASN A 185 -2.09 9.76 2.94
N ALA A 186 -1.91 10.54 1.88
CA ALA A 186 -1.44 11.92 1.97
C ALA A 186 -2.44 12.83 2.71
N ALA A 187 -3.74 12.65 2.49
CA ALA A 187 -4.79 13.40 3.19
C ALA A 187 -4.81 13.10 4.69
N ALA A 188 -4.70 11.82 5.07
CA ALA A 188 -4.61 11.40 6.48
C ALA A 188 -3.37 12.02 7.17
N TYR A 189 -2.22 12.01 6.49
CA TYR A 189 -0.99 12.63 7.00
C TYR A 189 -1.11 14.16 7.13
N ALA A 190 -1.63 14.83 6.10
CA ALA A 190 -1.80 16.28 6.09
C ALA A 190 -2.76 16.78 7.19
N ALA A 191 -3.78 15.99 7.53
CA ALA A 191 -4.68 16.29 8.64
C ALA A 191 -3.91 16.33 9.98
N TRP A 192 -3.06 15.34 10.23
CA TRP A 192 -2.22 15.33 11.42
C TRP A 192 -1.17 16.44 11.42
N GLN A 193 -0.53 16.73 10.29
CA GLN A 193 0.49 17.80 10.20
C GLN A 193 -0.04 19.18 10.62
N LYS A 194 -1.35 19.44 10.45
CA LYS A 194 -1.97 20.69 10.94
C LYS A 194 -1.91 20.76 12.46
N VAL A 195 -2.26 19.66 13.14
CA VAL A 195 -2.22 19.53 14.60
C VAL A 195 -0.78 19.62 15.11
N ALA A 196 0.15 18.91 14.48
CA ALA A 196 1.57 18.94 14.86
C ALA A 196 2.17 20.36 14.79
N ARG A 197 1.84 21.14 13.74
CA ARG A 197 2.29 22.54 13.64
C ARG A 197 1.73 23.44 14.73
N ASP A 198 0.51 23.18 15.20
CA ASP A 198 -0.06 23.94 16.32
C ASP A 198 0.49 23.46 17.66
N ALA A 199 0.83 22.17 17.80
CA ALA A 199 1.57 21.67 18.96
C ALA A 199 2.89 22.42 19.16
N ASP A 200 3.64 22.66 18.09
CA ASP A 200 4.89 23.45 18.14
C ASP A 200 4.68 24.88 18.66
N ARG A 201 3.51 25.47 18.41
CA ARG A 201 3.14 26.81 18.89
C ARG A 201 2.72 26.78 20.35
N ILE A 202 1.85 25.84 20.72
CA ILE A 202 1.33 25.67 22.08
C ILE A 202 2.47 25.40 23.05
N TRP A 203 3.36 24.47 22.70
CA TRP A 203 4.44 24.01 23.56
C TRP A 203 5.81 24.56 23.15
N ARG A 204 5.87 25.76 22.54
CA ARG A 204 7.12 26.38 22.05
C ARG A 204 8.25 26.37 23.09
N ARG A 205 7.93 26.49 24.38
CA ARG A 205 8.88 26.52 25.52
C ARG A 205 8.94 25.20 26.31
N GLN A 206 8.23 24.16 25.88
CA GLN A 206 8.14 22.86 26.54
C GLN A 206 8.58 21.75 25.56
N PRO A 207 9.90 21.54 25.40
CA PRO A 207 10.44 20.63 24.38
C PRO A 207 10.01 19.18 24.60
N GLU A 208 9.84 18.75 25.87
CA GLU A 208 9.38 17.39 26.20
C GLU A 208 7.96 17.14 25.69
N GLN A 209 7.06 18.12 25.85
CA GLN A 209 5.68 17.99 25.40
C GLN A 209 5.56 18.07 23.87
N ARG A 210 6.38 18.90 23.22
CA ARG A 210 6.45 18.98 21.76
C ARG A 210 6.86 17.67 21.11
N ARG A 211 7.78 16.95 21.74
CA ARG A 211 8.35 15.71 21.20
C ARG A 211 7.28 14.67 20.84
N TYR A 212 6.17 14.59 21.58
CA TYR A 212 5.05 13.68 21.27
C TYR A 212 4.31 14.00 19.96
N PHE A 213 4.55 15.18 19.38
CA PHE A 213 3.97 15.62 18.10
C PHE A 213 5.02 15.69 16.97
N GLU A 214 6.25 15.22 17.23
CA GLU A 214 7.31 15.15 16.23
C GLU A 214 7.25 13.79 15.51
N MET A 215 7.16 13.84 14.17
CA MET A 215 6.99 12.62 13.36
C MET A 215 8.16 11.65 13.51
N GLU A 216 9.39 12.16 13.60
CA GLU A 216 10.58 11.31 13.79
C GLU A 216 10.54 10.56 15.13
N TYR A 217 10.07 11.22 16.19
CA TYR A 217 9.91 10.56 17.49
C TYR A 217 8.85 9.47 17.43
N LEU A 218 7.69 9.77 16.87
CA LEU A 218 6.59 8.81 16.73
C LEU A 218 6.99 7.62 15.84
N LEU A 219 7.72 7.87 14.76
CA LEU A 219 8.30 6.82 13.92
C LEU A 219 9.30 5.97 14.71
N GLY A 220 10.11 6.59 15.56
CA GLY A 220 11.00 5.89 16.49
C GLY A 220 10.26 4.97 17.46
N LEU A 221 9.05 5.34 17.90
CA LEU A 221 8.21 4.50 18.76
C LEU A 221 7.72 3.26 18.00
N VAL A 222 7.16 3.43 16.80
CA VAL A 222 6.57 2.29 16.05
C VAL A 222 7.61 1.42 15.35
N ARG A 223 8.73 1.98 14.91
CA ARG A 223 9.84 1.24 14.30
C ARG A 223 10.74 0.59 15.35
N GLY A 224 10.55 0.92 16.63
CA GLY A 224 11.53 0.73 17.70
C GLY A 224 11.06 -0.02 18.94
N THR A 225 9.96 -0.78 18.92
CA THR A 225 9.68 -1.78 19.97
C THR A 225 10.43 -3.10 19.76
N GLY A 226 10.96 -3.36 18.56
CA GLY A 226 11.70 -4.60 18.25
C GLY A 226 13.23 -4.57 18.45
N GLN A 227 13.88 -3.39 18.55
CA GLN A 227 15.35 -3.30 18.59
C GLN A 227 15.97 -2.26 19.53
N ALA A 228 15.23 -1.24 19.98
CA ALA A 228 15.72 -0.32 21.02
C ALA A 228 15.47 -0.93 22.41
N GLY A 229 16.41 -0.73 23.33
CA GLY A 229 16.25 -1.26 24.67
C GLY A 229 17.47 -1.04 25.55
N ILE A 230 17.38 -1.54 26.76
CA ILE A 230 18.46 -1.53 27.73
C ILE A 230 18.89 -2.97 27.91
N ARG A 231 20.18 -3.23 27.80
CA ARG A 231 20.78 -4.52 28.16
C ARG A 231 21.94 -4.30 29.08
N GLY A 232 22.26 -5.27 29.92
CA GLY A 232 23.34 -5.07 30.86
C GLY A 232 23.66 -6.32 31.65
N VAL A 233 24.73 -6.21 32.43
CA VAL A 233 25.09 -7.17 33.45
C VAL A 233 25.14 -6.46 34.80
N LEU A 234 24.48 -7.04 35.80
CA LEU A 234 24.61 -6.63 37.19
C LEU A 234 25.61 -7.53 37.90
N THR A 235 26.53 -6.90 38.61
CA THR A 235 27.52 -7.57 39.45
C THR A 235 27.36 -7.13 40.90
N ARG A 236 27.88 -7.92 41.82
CA ARG A 236 27.94 -7.59 43.23
C ARG A 236 29.27 -6.94 43.57
N ALA A 237 29.31 -6.13 44.62
CA ALA A 237 30.54 -5.46 45.06
C ALA A 237 31.69 -6.42 45.43
N ASP A 238 31.38 -7.69 45.75
CA ASP A 238 32.36 -8.76 46.00
C ASP A 238 32.85 -9.47 44.72
N GLY A 239 32.45 -8.98 43.54
CA GLY A 239 32.77 -9.58 42.24
C GLY A 239 31.86 -10.77 41.87
N GLY A 240 30.89 -11.13 42.72
CA GLY A 240 29.90 -12.17 42.42
C GLY A 240 28.82 -11.70 41.43
N VAL A 241 28.06 -12.65 40.90
CA VAL A 241 26.92 -12.37 40.01
C VAL A 241 25.71 -11.86 40.81
N ALA A 242 24.99 -10.87 40.27
CA ALA A 242 23.75 -10.38 40.85
C ALA A 242 22.54 -10.91 40.07
N ALA A 243 22.11 -12.14 40.38
CA ALA A 243 20.91 -12.76 39.83
C ALA A 243 19.65 -12.41 40.65
N GLY A 244 18.46 -12.44 40.02
CA GLY A 244 17.19 -12.19 40.70
C GLY A 244 16.86 -10.73 41.04
N VAL A 245 17.58 -9.75 40.49
CA VAL A 245 17.29 -8.33 40.64
C VAL A 245 16.26 -7.89 39.61
N THR A 246 15.16 -7.28 40.08
CA THR A 246 14.15 -6.64 39.22
C THR A 246 14.69 -5.32 38.69
N VAL A 247 14.67 -5.18 37.38
CA VAL A 247 15.04 -3.98 36.63
C VAL A 247 13.77 -3.36 36.06
N THR A 248 13.48 -2.11 36.40
CA THR A 248 12.27 -1.40 35.97
C THR A 248 12.62 -0.04 35.39
N VAL A 249 11.90 0.37 34.34
CA VAL A 249 11.98 1.72 33.77
C VAL A 249 10.65 2.44 34.00
N PRO A 250 10.57 3.33 35.02
CA PRO A 250 9.36 4.07 35.32
C PRO A 250 8.88 4.92 34.14
N GLY A 251 7.56 4.98 33.93
CA GLY A 251 6.94 5.74 32.85
C GLY A 251 6.85 5.01 31.51
N VAL A 252 7.37 3.77 31.41
CA VAL A 252 7.16 2.90 30.24
C VAL A 252 6.33 1.67 30.67
N PRO A 253 5.11 1.47 30.14
CA PRO A 253 4.29 0.31 30.46
C PRO A 253 5.02 -1.01 30.15
N ASP A 254 4.90 -1.99 31.05
CA ASP A 254 5.50 -3.34 30.93
C ASP A 254 7.03 -3.38 30.80
N ALA A 255 7.71 -2.26 31.07
CA ALA A 255 9.16 -2.14 31.04
C ALA A 255 9.80 -2.64 32.34
N THR A 256 9.59 -3.91 32.65
CA THR A 256 10.19 -4.60 33.81
C THR A 256 10.77 -5.96 33.42
N THR A 257 11.90 -6.35 33.99
CA THR A 257 12.52 -7.67 33.80
C THR A 257 13.29 -8.07 35.07
N VAL A 258 13.72 -9.32 35.14
CA VAL A 258 14.54 -9.84 36.24
C VAL A 258 15.86 -10.33 35.65
N THR A 259 16.98 -10.03 36.31
CA THR A 259 18.29 -10.53 35.90
C THR A 259 18.37 -12.06 35.98
N ASP A 260 18.96 -12.69 34.98
CA ASP A 260 19.18 -14.13 34.91
C ASP A 260 20.30 -14.64 35.84
N GLU A 261 20.60 -15.95 35.78
CA GLU A 261 21.63 -16.62 36.59
C GLU A 261 23.05 -16.09 36.36
N ASP A 262 23.29 -15.42 35.23
CA ASP A 262 24.54 -14.75 34.87
C ASP A 262 24.49 -13.23 35.18
N GLY A 263 23.43 -12.77 35.84
CA GLY A 263 23.21 -11.36 36.18
C GLY A 263 22.87 -10.49 34.98
N ARG A 264 22.55 -11.09 33.82
CA ARG A 264 22.22 -10.36 32.61
C ARG A 264 20.75 -9.99 32.58
N PHE A 265 20.46 -8.84 31.99
CA PHE A 265 19.10 -8.42 31.73
C PHE A 265 18.99 -7.77 30.34
N ALA A 266 17.79 -7.81 29.78
CA ALA A 266 17.45 -7.11 28.56
C ALA A 266 15.98 -6.67 28.62
N LEU A 267 15.74 -5.42 28.24
CA LEU A 267 14.45 -4.78 28.39
C LEU A 267 14.19 -3.91 27.16
N ALA A 268 13.03 -4.09 26.53
CA ALA A 268 12.64 -3.28 25.38
C ALA A 268 12.14 -1.93 25.88
N VAL A 269 12.81 -0.85 25.48
CA VAL A 269 12.48 0.50 25.89
C VAL A 269 12.55 1.39 24.65
N PRO A 270 11.57 2.27 24.42
CA PRO A 270 11.64 3.23 23.34
C PRO A 270 12.88 4.14 23.43
N ALA A 271 13.15 4.88 22.36
CA ALA A 271 14.22 5.86 22.38
C ALA A 271 13.86 7.04 23.32
N GLY A 272 14.70 7.32 24.30
CA GLY A 272 14.41 8.29 25.35
C GLY A 272 15.51 8.38 26.38
N THR A 273 15.36 9.30 27.32
CA THR A 273 16.23 9.41 28.48
C THR A 273 15.45 8.91 29.68
N TYR A 274 15.99 7.91 30.37
CA TYR A 274 15.29 7.22 31.44
C TYR A 274 16.11 7.17 32.73
N VAL A 275 15.41 6.92 33.82
CA VAL A 275 15.98 6.42 35.07
C VAL A 275 15.73 4.91 35.10
N VAL A 276 16.77 4.11 35.34
CA VAL A 276 16.64 2.66 35.50
C VAL A 276 16.69 2.33 36.98
N GLU A 277 15.64 1.72 37.49
CA GLU A 277 15.53 1.31 38.88
C GLU A 277 15.86 -0.17 39.05
N LEU A 278 16.78 -0.47 39.97
CA LEU A 278 17.20 -1.81 40.33
C LEU A 278 16.69 -2.10 41.75
N ARG A 279 15.87 -3.15 41.89
CA ARG A 279 15.23 -3.55 43.14
C ARG A 279 15.29 -5.07 43.28
N GLY A 280 15.65 -5.59 44.45
CA GLY A 280 15.67 -7.04 44.68
C GLY A 280 15.73 -7.38 46.15
N ALA A 281 15.11 -8.49 46.55
CA ALA A 281 15.19 -8.98 47.92
C ALA A 281 16.66 -9.32 48.27
N GLY A 282 17.19 -8.72 49.33
CA GLY A 282 18.59 -8.90 49.74
C GLY A 282 19.61 -7.94 49.10
N PHE A 283 19.16 -6.97 48.30
CA PHE A 283 20.01 -5.92 47.71
C PHE A 283 19.53 -4.51 48.10
N LYS A 284 20.47 -3.56 48.21
CA LYS A 284 20.11 -2.14 48.37
C LYS A 284 19.52 -1.59 47.06
N PRO A 285 18.46 -0.77 47.11
CA PRO A 285 17.93 -0.09 45.94
C PRO A 285 18.99 0.77 45.26
N LEU A 286 19.06 0.71 43.92
CA LEU A 286 19.96 1.52 43.11
C LEU A 286 19.21 2.12 41.91
N ASP A 287 19.44 3.41 41.67
CA ASP A 287 18.87 4.14 40.54
C ASP A 287 19.98 4.65 39.62
N ILE A 288 19.90 4.30 38.33
CA ILE A 288 20.83 4.77 37.31
C ILE A 288 20.11 5.85 36.50
N ALA A 289 20.47 7.11 36.78
CA ALA A 289 19.90 8.26 36.10
C ALA A 289 20.54 8.50 34.71
N SER A 290 19.85 9.30 33.88
CA SER A 290 20.36 9.80 32.60
C SER A 290 20.75 8.71 31.58
N VAL A 291 20.04 7.58 31.59
CA VAL A 291 20.24 6.52 30.58
C VAL A 291 19.62 6.95 29.26
N VAL A 292 20.47 7.37 28.32
CA VAL A 292 20.05 7.74 26.97
C VAL A 292 20.00 6.50 26.07
N VAL A 293 18.79 6.15 25.63
CA VAL A 293 18.50 5.09 24.66
C VAL A 293 18.22 5.74 23.32
N SER A 294 19.05 5.42 22.31
CA SER A 294 18.84 5.86 20.93
C SER A 294 17.96 4.87 20.17
N ALA A 295 17.23 5.35 19.17
CA ALA A 295 16.39 4.51 18.33
C ALA A 295 17.22 3.40 17.66
N GLY A 296 16.70 2.16 17.70
CA GLY A 296 17.37 0.99 17.13
C GLY A 296 18.61 0.49 17.88
N VAL A 297 18.94 1.03 19.05
CA VAL A 297 20.13 0.65 19.82
C VAL A 297 19.73 -0.01 21.15
N LYS A 298 20.29 -1.20 21.42
CA LYS A 298 20.30 -1.78 22.78
C LYS A 298 21.43 -1.16 23.59
N LYS A 299 21.12 -0.11 24.34
CA LYS A 299 22.08 0.58 25.20
C LYS A 299 22.60 -0.40 26.26
N ARG A 300 23.92 -0.52 26.37
CA ARG A 300 24.55 -1.28 27.45
C ARG A 300 24.58 -0.43 28.73
N VAL A 301 24.03 -0.96 29.82
CA VAL A 301 24.06 -0.36 31.16
C VAL A 301 24.45 -1.46 32.14
N ASP A 302 25.70 -1.46 32.56
CA ASP A 302 26.15 -2.37 33.63
C ASP A 302 26.05 -1.66 34.98
N GLY A 303 25.84 -2.43 36.05
CA GLY A 303 25.67 -1.90 37.40
C GLY A 303 26.32 -2.79 38.45
N VAL A 304 26.70 -2.18 39.58
CA VAL A 304 27.17 -2.90 40.77
C VAL A 304 26.16 -2.71 41.88
N VAL A 305 25.58 -3.81 42.38
CA VAL A 305 24.61 -3.79 43.49
C VAL A 305 25.26 -4.26 44.79
N GLU A 306 24.87 -3.60 45.89
CA GLU A 306 25.32 -3.97 47.24
C GLU A 306 24.29 -4.87 47.93
N LYS A 307 24.75 -5.84 48.72
CA LYS A 307 23.85 -6.61 49.59
C LYS A 307 23.24 -5.68 50.65
N ALA A 308 21.96 -5.86 50.89
CA ALA A 308 21.34 -5.35 52.10
C ALA A 308 21.88 -6.17 53.29
N VAL A 309 22.38 -5.49 54.33
CA VAL A 309 22.89 -6.10 55.56
C VAL A 309 21.75 -6.80 56.30
#